data_AF-A0A7S1W1L1-F1
#
_entry.id   AF-A0A7S1W1L1-F1
#
_cell.length_a   1.000
_cell.length_b   1.000
_cell.length_c   1.000
_cell.angle_alpha   90.00
_cell.angle_beta   90.00
_cell.angle_gamma   90.00
#
_symmetry.space_group_name_H-M   'P 1'
#
loop_
_entity.id
_entity.type
_entity.pdbx_description
1 polymer ?
#
loop_
_entity_poly.entity_id
_entity_poly.type
_entity_poly.pdbx_seq_one_letter_code
_entity_poly.pdbx_strand_id
1 'polypeptide(L)'
;MRRTPPVLNASTCVPEDVRNGEYGQEAQVGFSIMSEAIHCVNMATLCMEDKKDKSAIGLFGAELEREFVRVAKGGRKMCLAHTAMMTTTCKRLLEEFPDDPILCEEDTELLAKDERFAGTTAAFLTDFKIVEDATPEDAVRWCQHAGTYAAKADAGEAPSRYWAFTPLCSSDDFMQSKQFCMTLALIVDKQPVVSFIGCPVLGFNHPSRTVPHPSGVPFFFAVKGHGAWTQLVVAERDSGVYLGKAKLKGWPLPLKVEEKIKKENDGLYDVLGTNQLKIATGARLREDVFCDAERIGKILGSEYPKFDMTNSSIKYCWLARGETDAVMYLTRGLYNQSHMEHLAHHAAGALIAEESGAVVADLDGKPIDWCGPVLENNRGFAAVDPAKVPIMGLVNAVGQATSTSEELYDKRCEKRKEVAKILKYLFTHLGDYAENDEEREGARKVQLRGMKMLKDEEAMNEIAVDSMHRDAPFLGEAQVEDDAFGRSTDGSIPLSPISTG
;
A
#
# COMPACT_ATOMS: atom_id res chain seq x y z
N MET A 1 44.23 -13.70 -15.57
CA MET A 1 42.99 -13.29 -16.25
C MET A 1 41.99 -12.86 -15.19
N ARG A 2 41.62 -11.58 -15.11
CA ARG A 2 40.47 -11.18 -14.29
C ARG A 2 39.22 -11.70 -15.01
N ARG A 3 38.53 -12.67 -14.43
CA ARG A 3 37.23 -13.13 -14.95
C ARG A 3 36.30 -11.93 -14.98
N THR A 4 35.70 -11.64 -16.15
CA THR A 4 34.63 -10.66 -16.25
C THR A 4 33.53 -11.08 -15.27
N PRO A 5 33.05 -10.18 -14.38
CA PRO A 5 31.96 -10.53 -13.48
C PRO A 5 30.74 -10.96 -14.30
N PRO A 6 29.96 -11.94 -13.81
CA PRO A 6 28.79 -12.43 -14.52
C PRO A 6 27.75 -11.32 -14.68
N VAL A 7 27.03 -11.34 -15.81
CA VAL A 7 25.88 -10.46 -16.03
C VAL A 7 24.76 -10.93 -15.11
N LEU A 8 24.29 -10.04 -14.23
CA LEU A 8 23.22 -10.35 -13.29
C LEU A 8 21.86 -10.15 -13.96
N ASN A 9 21.01 -11.17 -13.89
CA ASN A 9 19.66 -11.24 -14.46
C ASN A 9 18.88 -12.39 -13.80
N ALA A 10 17.64 -12.66 -14.22
CA ALA A 10 16.85 -13.75 -13.65
C ALA A 10 17.53 -15.14 -13.75
N SER A 11 18.16 -15.47 -14.88
CA SER A 11 18.80 -16.78 -15.09
C SER A 11 20.06 -16.98 -14.24
N THR A 12 20.60 -15.94 -13.63
CA THR A 12 21.75 -16.01 -12.71
C THR A 12 21.36 -15.79 -11.26
N CYS A 13 20.39 -14.91 -11.01
CA CYS A 13 19.98 -14.52 -9.66
C CYS A 13 18.92 -15.45 -9.06
N VAL A 14 17.98 -15.97 -9.84
CA VAL A 14 17.04 -16.97 -9.31
C VAL A 14 17.83 -18.23 -8.96
N PRO A 15 17.73 -18.77 -7.73
CA PRO A 15 18.47 -19.98 -7.31
C PRO A 15 18.28 -21.15 -8.27
N GLU A 16 19.32 -21.96 -8.46
CA GLU A 16 19.33 -23.02 -9.46
C GLU A 16 18.27 -24.11 -9.21
N ASP A 17 18.05 -24.46 -7.95
CA ASP A 17 16.98 -25.36 -7.51
C ASP A 17 15.59 -24.81 -7.84
N VAL A 18 15.37 -23.50 -7.64
CA VAL A 18 14.12 -22.84 -8.04
C VAL A 18 13.94 -22.86 -9.56
N ARG A 19 14.97 -22.47 -10.33
CA ARG A 19 14.89 -22.40 -11.80
C ARG A 19 14.57 -23.75 -12.44
N ASN A 20 15.06 -24.83 -11.85
CA ASN A 20 14.86 -26.19 -12.34
C ASN A 20 13.63 -26.88 -11.71
N GLY A 21 12.92 -26.21 -10.81
CA GLY A 21 11.74 -26.70 -10.11
C GLY A 21 10.41 -26.43 -10.83
N GLU A 22 9.30 -26.79 -10.16
CA GLU A 22 7.94 -26.73 -10.72
C GLU A 22 7.54 -25.34 -11.23
N TYR A 23 7.90 -24.28 -10.50
CA TYR A 23 7.57 -22.89 -10.84
C TYR A 23 8.77 -22.08 -11.35
N GLY A 24 9.77 -22.76 -11.91
CA GLY A 24 11.04 -22.14 -12.32
C GLY A 24 10.90 -21.13 -13.45
N GLN A 25 9.92 -21.30 -14.35
CA GLN A 25 9.64 -20.34 -15.42
C GLN A 25 8.98 -19.08 -14.85
N GLU A 26 7.95 -19.25 -14.04
CA GLU A 26 7.20 -18.15 -13.39
C GLU A 26 8.10 -17.33 -12.47
N ALA A 27 9.00 -17.99 -11.74
CA ALA A 27 10.00 -17.32 -10.92
C ALA A 27 10.93 -16.44 -11.77
N GLN A 28 11.41 -16.92 -12.92
CA GLN A 28 12.31 -16.15 -13.79
C GLN A 28 11.61 -14.99 -14.51
N VAL A 29 10.38 -15.23 -15.00
CA VAL A 29 9.57 -14.20 -15.65
C VAL A 29 9.18 -13.11 -14.64
N GLY A 30 8.62 -13.49 -13.49
CA GLY A 30 8.21 -12.55 -12.46
C GLY A 30 9.37 -11.76 -11.86
N PHE A 31 10.55 -12.36 -11.74
CA PHE A 31 11.77 -11.66 -11.31
C PHE A 31 12.16 -10.56 -12.31
N SER A 32 12.10 -10.88 -13.61
CA SER A 32 12.41 -9.91 -14.68
C SER A 32 11.40 -8.78 -14.71
N ILE A 33 10.10 -9.12 -14.65
CA ILE A 33 8.99 -8.17 -14.53
C ILE A 33 9.20 -7.22 -13.35
N MET A 34 9.53 -7.74 -12.17
CA MET A 34 9.69 -6.90 -10.97
C MET A 34 10.88 -5.94 -11.09
N SER A 35 11.99 -6.40 -11.67
CA SER A 35 13.15 -5.54 -11.96
C SER A 35 12.81 -4.42 -12.94
N GLU A 36 12.05 -4.72 -13.99
CA GLU A 36 11.58 -3.74 -14.99
C GLU A 36 10.55 -2.78 -14.37
N ALA A 37 9.67 -3.29 -13.50
CA ALA A 37 8.64 -2.48 -12.85
C ALA A 37 9.26 -1.42 -11.92
N ILE A 38 10.32 -1.77 -11.18
CA ILE A 38 11.10 -0.79 -10.41
C ILE A 38 11.68 0.29 -11.32
N HIS A 39 12.23 -0.09 -12.48
CA HIS A 39 12.76 0.87 -13.45
C HIS A 39 11.66 1.82 -13.96
N CYS A 40 10.50 1.27 -14.34
CA CYS A 40 9.32 2.02 -14.80
C CYS A 40 8.85 3.05 -13.75
N VAL A 41 8.74 2.64 -12.49
CA VAL A 41 8.33 3.54 -11.40
C VAL A 41 9.36 4.62 -11.12
N ASN A 42 10.66 4.29 -11.17
CA ASN A 42 11.70 5.30 -11.01
C ASN A 42 11.61 6.37 -12.09
N MET A 43 11.32 5.98 -13.35
CA MET A 43 11.06 6.94 -14.43
C MET A 43 9.82 7.79 -14.15
N ALA A 44 8.72 7.17 -13.74
CA ALA A 44 7.48 7.88 -13.44
C ALA A 44 7.64 8.86 -12.25
N THR A 45 8.41 8.48 -11.24
CA THR A 45 8.74 9.34 -10.09
C THR A 45 9.48 10.60 -10.55
N LEU A 46 10.48 10.46 -11.42
CA LEU A 46 11.23 11.59 -11.96
C LEU A 46 10.34 12.55 -12.77
N CYS A 47 9.40 12.01 -13.57
CA CYS A 47 8.42 12.84 -14.28
C CYS A 47 7.53 13.64 -13.31
N MET A 48 7.22 13.07 -12.13
CA MET A 48 6.42 13.76 -11.11
C MET A 48 7.23 14.74 -10.24
N GLU A 49 8.53 14.52 -10.05
CA GLU A 49 9.41 15.48 -9.38
C GLU A 49 9.56 16.76 -10.21
N ASP A 50 9.78 16.64 -11.53
CA ASP A 50 9.81 17.80 -12.44
C ASP A 50 8.48 18.59 -12.43
N LYS A 51 7.34 17.90 -12.23
CA LYS A 51 6.05 18.57 -11.96
C LYS A 51 6.11 19.41 -10.68
N LYS A 52 6.62 18.84 -9.56
CA LYS A 52 6.67 19.55 -8.26
C LYS A 52 7.51 20.81 -8.37
N ASP A 53 8.67 20.73 -9.01
CA ASP A 53 9.56 21.88 -9.19
C ASP A 53 8.93 22.99 -10.05
N LYS A 54 8.26 22.62 -11.15
CA LYS A 54 7.53 23.58 -12.01
C LYS A 54 6.31 24.19 -11.31
N SER A 55 5.61 23.41 -10.50
CA SER A 55 4.48 23.90 -9.70
C SER A 55 4.92 24.90 -8.62
N ALA A 56 6.09 24.67 -7.99
CA ALA A 56 6.64 25.54 -6.95
C ALA A 56 7.02 26.93 -7.47
N ILE A 57 7.30 27.07 -8.77
CA ILE A 57 7.58 28.36 -9.44
C ILE A 57 6.35 28.97 -10.12
N GLY A 58 5.14 28.47 -9.84
CA GLY A 58 3.87 29.04 -10.33
C GLY A 58 3.56 28.74 -11.80
N LEU A 59 4.26 27.79 -12.42
CA LEU A 59 4.02 27.39 -13.81
C LEU A 59 3.18 26.10 -13.85
N PHE A 60 1.94 26.22 -14.33
CA PHE A 60 1.12 25.12 -14.87
C PHE A 60 0.99 23.84 -14.01
N GLY A 61 1.22 23.91 -12.69
CA GLY A 61 1.25 22.72 -11.82
C GLY A 61 -0.06 21.93 -11.78
N ALA A 62 -1.20 22.65 -11.80
CA ALA A 62 -2.53 22.04 -11.86
C ALA A 62 -2.85 21.44 -13.25
N GLU A 63 -2.29 22.00 -14.33
CA GLU A 63 -2.45 21.46 -15.68
C GLU A 63 -1.60 20.19 -15.86
N LEU A 64 -0.36 20.18 -15.35
CA LEU A 64 0.50 19.00 -15.29
C LEU A 64 -0.13 17.87 -14.45
N GLU A 65 -0.82 18.19 -13.35
CA GLU A 65 -1.56 17.18 -12.58
C GLU A 65 -2.62 16.48 -13.41
N ARG A 66 -3.35 17.25 -14.24
CA ARG A 66 -4.33 16.73 -15.18
C ARG A 66 -3.72 15.96 -16.34
N GLU A 67 -2.40 15.95 -16.54
CA GLU A 67 -1.76 15.05 -17.50
C GLU A 67 -1.43 13.68 -16.87
N PHE A 68 -1.04 13.66 -15.60
CA PHE A 68 -0.46 12.48 -14.96
C PHE A 68 -1.38 11.77 -13.96
N VAL A 69 -2.50 12.38 -13.55
CA VAL A 69 -3.41 11.82 -12.53
C VAL A 69 -4.86 11.87 -13.01
N ARG A 70 -5.61 10.81 -12.71
CA ARG A 70 -7.06 10.68 -12.97
C ARG A 70 -7.78 10.19 -11.74
N VAL A 71 -9.05 10.58 -11.62
CA VAL A 71 -9.97 9.96 -10.68
C VAL A 71 -10.53 8.72 -11.38
N ALA A 72 -10.20 7.56 -10.85
CA ALA A 72 -10.63 6.25 -11.34
C ALA A 72 -12.01 5.86 -10.75
N LYS A 73 -12.54 4.73 -11.20
CA LYS A 73 -13.75 4.12 -10.61
C LYS A 73 -13.60 4.00 -9.08
N GLY A 74 -14.64 4.45 -8.37
CA GLY A 74 -14.66 4.45 -6.90
C GLY A 74 -13.98 5.66 -6.25
N GLY A 75 -13.63 6.70 -7.02
CA GLY A 75 -13.12 7.97 -6.49
C GLY A 75 -11.63 7.97 -6.13
N ARG A 76 -10.94 6.81 -6.25
CA ARG A 76 -9.50 6.70 -6.03
C ARG A 76 -8.71 7.39 -7.13
N LYS A 77 -7.55 7.94 -6.79
CA LYS A 77 -6.62 8.52 -7.76
C LYS A 77 -5.75 7.44 -8.36
N MET A 78 -5.73 7.35 -9.69
CA MET A 78 -4.72 6.60 -10.45
C MET A 78 -3.80 7.60 -11.15
N CYS A 79 -2.53 7.24 -11.26
CA CYS A 79 -1.52 8.08 -11.91
C CYS A 79 -0.79 7.34 -13.02
N LEU A 80 0.03 8.05 -13.81
CA LEU A 80 0.81 7.47 -14.90
C LEU A 80 1.64 6.24 -14.47
N ALA A 81 2.17 6.24 -13.23
CA ALA A 81 2.89 5.09 -12.72
C ALA A 81 1.99 3.83 -12.63
N HIS A 82 0.71 3.98 -12.26
CA HIS A 82 -0.23 2.86 -12.22
C HIS A 82 -0.43 2.27 -13.62
N THR A 83 -0.79 3.13 -14.58
CA THR A 83 -1.13 2.67 -15.94
C THR A 83 0.10 2.14 -16.67
N ALA A 84 1.26 2.80 -16.55
CA ALA A 84 2.50 2.32 -17.13
C ALA A 84 2.89 0.94 -16.57
N MET A 85 2.77 0.73 -15.27
CA MET A 85 3.06 -0.56 -14.65
C MET A 85 2.07 -1.66 -15.01
N MET A 86 0.77 -1.37 -15.01
CA MET A 86 -0.25 -2.32 -15.44
C MET A 86 0.02 -2.75 -16.87
N THR A 87 0.29 -1.78 -17.74
CA THR A 87 0.58 -2.00 -19.15
C THR A 87 1.82 -2.88 -19.34
N THR A 88 2.96 -2.55 -18.71
CA THR A 88 4.20 -3.31 -18.88
C THR A 88 4.13 -4.71 -18.28
N THR A 89 3.57 -4.83 -17.07
CA THR A 89 3.43 -6.11 -16.37
C THR A 89 2.49 -7.03 -17.13
N CYS A 90 1.32 -6.53 -17.54
CA CYS A 90 0.33 -7.34 -18.24
C CYS A 90 0.77 -7.71 -19.65
N LYS A 91 1.53 -6.85 -20.35
CA LYS A 91 2.17 -7.21 -21.62
C LYS A 91 3.07 -8.43 -21.44
N ARG A 92 3.98 -8.41 -20.46
CA ARG A 92 4.93 -9.52 -20.22
C ARG A 92 4.22 -10.80 -19.78
N LEU A 93 3.22 -10.69 -18.90
CA LEU A 93 2.43 -11.85 -18.49
C LEU A 93 1.63 -12.44 -19.65
N LEU A 94 1.03 -11.62 -20.51
CA LEU A 94 0.29 -12.08 -21.68
C LEU A 94 1.19 -12.79 -22.71
N GLU A 95 2.44 -12.33 -22.86
CA GLU A 95 3.43 -12.95 -23.76
C GLU A 95 3.88 -14.34 -23.28
N GLU A 96 4.07 -14.50 -21.97
CA GLU A 96 4.65 -15.72 -21.38
C GLU A 96 3.57 -16.71 -20.89
N PHE A 97 2.41 -16.20 -20.43
CA PHE A 97 1.30 -16.94 -19.82
C PHE A 97 -0.07 -16.45 -20.34
N PRO A 98 -0.37 -16.62 -21.64
CA PRO A 98 -1.55 -16.02 -22.28
C PRO A 98 -2.90 -16.49 -21.72
N ASP A 99 -2.94 -17.66 -21.08
CA ASP A 99 -4.15 -18.27 -20.53
C ASP A 99 -4.39 -17.90 -19.05
N ASP A 100 -3.37 -17.38 -18.36
CA ASP A 100 -3.43 -17.04 -16.94
C ASP A 100 -4.20 -15.72 -16.75
N PRO A 101 -5.32 -15.70 -16.01
CA PRO A 101 -6.02 -14.48 -15.68
C PRO A 101 -5.22 -13.63 -14.70
N ILE A 102 -5.51 -12.33 -14.68
CA ILE A 102 -4.94 -11.37 -13.73
C ILE A 102 -6.06 -10.79 -12.87
N LEU A 103 -5.83 -10.83 -11.55
CA LEU A 103 -6.63 -10.16 -10.53
C LEU A 103 -5.92 -8.86 -10.15
N CYS A 104 -6.51 -7.74 -10.55
CA CYS A 104 -6.07 -6.39 -10.19
C CYS A 104 -7.30 -5.58 -9.75
N GLU A 105 -7.15 -4.78 -8.70
CA GLU A 105 -8.24 -3.98 -8.12
C GLU A 105 -8.34 -2.57 -8.70
N GLU A 106 -7.39 -2.18 -9.53
CA GLU A 106 -7.37 -0.88 -10.19
C GLU A 106 -8.40 -0.79 -11.32
N ASP A 107 -8.73 0.43 -11.75
CA ASP A 107 -9.65 0.63 -12.89
C ASP A 107 -8.97 0.26 -14.21
N THR A 108 -9.18 -0.97 -14.64
CA THR A 108 -8.62 -1.56 -15.87
C THR A 108 -9.19 -0.95 -17.14
N GLU A 109 -10.31 -0.23 -17.03
CA GLU A 109 -11.00 0.44 -18.14
C GLU A 109 -10.65 1.91 -18.26
N LEU A 110 -9.81 2.46 -17.37
CA LEU A 110 -9.49 3.88 -17.34
C LEU A 110 -8.88 4.38 -18.66
N LEU A 111 -7.92 3.62 -19.23
CA LEU A 111 -7.28 3.99 -20.50
C LEU A 111 -8.26 3.92 -21.68
N ALA A 112 -9.20 2.97 -21.67
CA ALA A 112 -10.21 2.86 -22.72
C ALA A 112 -11.19 4.04 -22.72
N LYS A 113 -11.44 4.64 -21.54
CA LYS A 113 -12.32 5.81 -21.37
C LYS A 113 -11.62 7.15 -21.62
N ASP A 114 -10.30 7.19 -21.56
CA ASP A 114 -9.50 8.40 -21.71
C ASP A 114 -8.36 8.18 -22.71
N GLU A 115 -8.67 8.43 -23.99
CA GLU A 115 -7.74 8.30 -25.13
C GLU A 115 -6.48 9.16 -24.94
N ARG A 116 -6.63 10.35 -24.35
CA ARG A 116 -5.49 11.23 -24.08
C ARG A 116 -4.55 10.58 -23.06
N PHE A 117 -5.09 10.00 -21.99
CA PHE A 117 -4.28 9.34 -20.97
C PHE A 117 -3.66 8.02 -21.46
N ALA A 118 -4.34 7.31 -22.36
CA ALA A 118 -3.76 6.19 -23.11
C ALA A 118 -2.56 6.65 -23.95
N GLY A 119 -2.70 7.76 -24.67
CA GLY A 119 -1.61 8.40 -25.42
C GLY A 119 -0.42 8.79 -24.54
N THR A 120 -0.67 9.43 -23.40
CA THR A 120 0.38 9.77 -22.42
C THR A 120 1.10 8.53 -21.90
N THR A 121 0.35 7.45 -21.61
CA THR A 121 0.92 6.19 -21.14
C THR A 121 1.80 5.54 -22.21
N ALA A 122 1.31 5.45 -23.45
CA ALA A 122 2.05 4.88 -24.57
C ALA A 122 3.32 5.67 -24.91
N ALA A 123 3.23 7.00 -24.95
CA ALA A 123 4.38 7.89 -25.16
C ALA A 123 5.43 7.72 -24.07
N PHE A 124 5.01 7.68 -22.79
CA PHE A 124 5.92 7.42 -21.67
C PHE A 124 6.69 6.09 -21.84
N LEU A 125 6.00 5.01 -22.19
CA LEU A 125 6.65 3.71 -22.36
C LEU A 125 7.67 3.70 -23.50
N THR A 126 7.34 4.36 -24.62
CA THR A 126 8.21 4.46 -25.80
C THR A 126 9.41 5.39 -25.56
N ASP A 127 9.16 6.60 -25.06
CA ASP A 127 10.19 7.64 -24.87
C ASP A 127 11.27 7.20 -23.86
N PHE A 128 10.85 6.47 -22.81
CA PHE A 128 11.76 5.91 -21.81
C PHE A 128 12.26 4.50 -22.14
N LYS A 129 11.96 3.99 -23.34
CA LYS A 129 12.43 2.68 -23.84
C LYS A 129 12.09 1.52 -22.91
N ILE A 130 10.94 1.62 -22.25
CA ILE A 130 10.39 0.57 -21.41
C ILE A 130 9.69 -0.46 -22.30
N VAL A 131 8.95 0.01 -23.31
CA VAL A 131 8.36 -0.80 -24.37
C VAL A 131 8.65 -0.13 -25.70
N GLU A 132 9.18 -0.88 -26.66
CA GLU A 132 9.43 -0.35 -28.01
C GLU A 132 8.11 -0.11 -28.75
N ASP A 133 7.97 1.08 -29.35
CA ASP A 133 6.88 1.48 -30.24
C ASP A 133 5.45 1.23 -29.69
N ALA A 134 5.23 1.43 -28.39
CA ALA A 134 3.91 1.26 -27.78
C ALA A 134 2.90 2.28 -28.34
N THR A 135 1.74 1.80 -28.81
CA THR A 135 0.63 2.66 -29.23
C THR A 135 -0.42 2.84 -28.12
N PRO A 136 -1.30 3.85 -28.21
CA PRO A 136 -2.41 4.00 -27.27
C PRO A 136 -3.31 2.75 -27.21
N GLU A 137 -3.58 2.12 -28.36
CA GLU A 137 -4.39 0.89 -28.45
C GLU A 137 -3.71 -0.29 -27.75
N ASP A 138 -2.38 -0.40 -27.88
CA ASP A 138 -1.60 -1.39 -27.14
C ASP A 138 -1.69 -1.17 -25.63
N ALA A 139 -1.53 0.09 -25.19
CA ALA A 139 -1.64 0.43 -23.78
C ALA A 139 -3.01 0.08 -23.20
N VAL A 140 -4.10 0.39 -23.92
CA VAL A 140 -5.47 0.00 -23.55
C VAL A 140 -5.59 -1.51 -23.44
N ARG A 141 -5.20 -2.25 -24.49
CA ARG A 141 -5.30 -3.71 -24.54
C ARG A 141 -4.56 -4.38 -23.39
N TRP A 142 -3.31 -4.00 -23.14
CA TRP A 142 -2.49 -4.57 -22.08
C TRP A 142 -3.03 -4.19 -20.69
N CYS A 143 -3.50 -2.96 -20.49
CA CYS A 143 -4.10 -2.54 -19.22
C CYS A 143 -5.41 -3.30 -18.90
N GLN A 144 -6.29 -3.50 -19.88
CA GLN A 144 -7.53 -4.27 -19.71
C GLN A 144 -7.28 -5.74 -19.36
N HIS A 145 -6.14 -6.31 -19.76
CA HIS A 145 -5.78 -7.68 -19.40
C HIS A 145 -5.67 -7.89 -17.87
N ALA A 146 -5.38 -6.83 -17.11
CA ALA A 146 -5.37 -6.84 -15.64
C ALA A 146 -6.74 -7.16 -15.01
N GLY A 147 -7.84 -7.06 -15.76
CA GLY A 147 -9.21 -7.28 -15.29
C GLY A 147 -9.79 -8.64 -15.65
N THR A 148 -8.98 -9.54 -16.23
CA THR A 148 -9.45 -10.83 -16.77
C THR A 148 -9.94 -11.80 -15.70
N TYR A 149 -9.43 -11.73 -14.47
CA TYR A 149 -9.97 -12.52 -13.36
C TYR A 149 -11.42 -12.13 -13.07
N ALA A 150 -11.71 -10.84 -12.95
CA ALA A 150 -13.06 -10.35 -12.65
C ALA A 150 -14.05 -10.77 -13.75
N ALA A 151 -13.65 -10.64 -15.02
CA ALA A 151 -14.46 -11.07 -16.15
C ALA A 151 -14.79 -12.59 -16.13
N LYS A 152 -13.82 -13.44 -15.76
CA LYS A 152 -14.06 -14.89 -15.61
C LYS A 152 -14.93 -15.21 -14.39
N ALA A 153 -14.68 -14.54 -13.26
CA ALA A 153 -15.49 -14.71 -12.06
C ALA A 153 -16.96 -14.34 -12.29
N ASP A 154 -17.23 -13.23 -12.99
CA ASP A 154 -18.58 -12.80 -13.36
C ASP A 154 -19.28 -13.79 -14.31
N ALA A 155 -18.51 -14.54 -15.11
CA ALA A 155 -19.01 -15.64 -15.94
C ALA A 155 -19.25 -16.95 -15.17
N GLY A 156 -19.00 -16.97 -13.86
CA GLY A 156 -19.14 -18.16 -13.02
C GLY A 156 -17.92 -19.11 -13.06
N GLU A 157 -16.81 -18.67 -13.64
CA GLU A 157 -15.56 -19.42 -13.71
C GLU A 157 -14.58 -18.88 -12.68
N ALA A 158 -14.47 -19.52 -11.51
CA ALA A 158 -13.44 -19.20 -10.53
C ALA A 158 -12.11 -19.84 -10.94
N PRO A 159 -11.13 -19.08 -11.47
CA PRO A 159 -9.90 -19.67 -11.98
C PRO A 159 -9.09 -20.29 -10.84
N SER A 160 -8.62 -21.53 -10.99
CA SER A 160 -7.75 -22.17 -10.00
C SER A 160 -6.32 -21.63 -10.06
N ARG A 161 -5.90 -21.11 -11.22
CA ARG A 161 -4.60 -20.48 -11.46
C ARG A 161 -4.79 -19.07 -12.00
N TYR A 162 -4.13 -18.08 -11.39
CA TYR A 162 -4.17 -16.68 -11.80
C TYR A 162 -3.04 -15.86 -11.13
N TRP A 163 -2.68 -14.72 -11.74
CA TRP A 163 -1.77 -13.74 -11.14
C TRP A 163 -2.54 -12.69 -10.35
N ALA A 164 -2.19 -12.45 -9.10
CA ALA A 164 -2.66 -11.32 -8.31
C ALA A 164 -1.63 -10.19 -8.38
N PHE A 165 -2.07 -8.98 -8.75
CA PHE A 165 -1.19 -7.86 -9.02
C PHE A 165 -1.72 -6.57 -8.39
N THR A 166 -0.86 -5.87 -7.64
CA THR A 166 -1.12 -4.51 -7.18
C THR A 166 0.00 -3.61 -7.69
N PRO A 167 -0.27 -2.74 -8.68
CA PRO A 167 0.78 -1.92 -9.27
C PRO A 167 1.37 -0.94 -8.25
N LEU A 168 0.52 -0.29 -7.45
CA LEU A 168 0.96 0.56 -6.36
C LEU A 168 0.04 0.33 -5.16
N CYS A 169 0.61 -0.04 -4.01
CA CYS A 169 -0.17 -0.32 -2.81
C CYS A 169 -0.86 0.90 -2.19
N SER A 170 -0.47 2.12 -2.59
CA SER A 170 -1.05 3.37 -2.11
C SER A 170 -0.68 4.51 -3.05
N SER A 171 -1.65 4.97 -3.84
CA SER A 171 -1.50 6.14 -4.71
C SER A 171 -1.11 7.39 -3.93
N ASP A 172 -1.71 7.57 -2.74
CA ASP A 172 -1.47 8.74 -1.90
C ASP A 172 -0.03 8.78 -1.39
N ASP A 173 0.47 7.64 -0.91
CA ASP A 173 1.84 7.54 -0.42
C ASP A 173 2.83 7.78 -1.58
N PHE A 174 2.54 7.25 -2.77
CA PHE A 174 3.31 7.56 -3.97
C PHE A 174 3.33 9.06 -4.28
N MET A 175 2.17 9.73 -4.36
CA MET A 175 2.07 11.16 -4.71
C MET A 175 2.74 12.07 -3.66
N GLN A 176 2.68 11.67 -2.39
CA GLN A 176 3.33 12.35 -1.27
C GLN A 176 4.82 12.01 -1.14
N SER A 177 5.40 11.24 -2.07
CA SER A 177 6.79 10.79 -2.02
C SER A 177 7.14 10.02 -0.74
N LYS A 178 6.16 9.28 -0.20
CA LYS A 178 6.30 8.36 0.93
C LYS A 178 6.66 6.96 0.43
N GLN A 179 6.83 6.02 1.37
CA GLN A 179 7.10 4.62 1.04
C GLN A 179 5.87 3.94 0.44
N PHE A 180 6.08 3.27 -0.69
CA PHE A 180 5.10 2.41 -1.34
C PHE A 180 5.80 1.17 -1.91
N CYS A 181 5.00 0.18 -2.31
CA CYS A 181 5.49 -1.02 -2.97
C CYS A 181 4.57 -1.41 -4.12
N MET A 182 5.08 -2.30 -4.96
CA MET A 182 4.30 -3.07 -5.92
C MET A 182 4.31 -4.55 -5.54
N THR A 183 3.23 -5.27 -5.83
CA THR A 183 3.11 -6.70 -5.52
C THR A 183 2.71 -7.49 -6.75
N LEU A 184 3.30 -8.68 -6.91
CA LEU A 184 2.90 -9.67 -7.89
C LEU A 184 2.97 -11.04 -7.23
N ALA A 185 1.92 -11.84 -7.35
CA ALA A 185 1.88 -13.21 -6.87
C ALA A 185 1.16 -14.12 -7.85
N LEU A 186 1.66 -15.33 -8.02
CA LEU A 186 0.95 -16.40 -8.71
C LEU A 186 0.17 -17.20 -7.68
N ILE A 187 -1.13 -17.33 -7.89
CA ILE A 187 -2.02 -18.19 -7.10
C ILE A 187 -2.31 -19.44 -7.91
N VAL A 188 -2.12 -20.61 -7.30
CA VAL A 188 -2.49 -21.93 -7.84
C VAL A 188 -3.24 -22.68 -6.75
N ASP A 189 -4.43 -23.21 -7.08
CA ASP A 189 -5.30 -23.97 -6.18
C ASP A 189 -5.49 -23.28 -4.81
N LYS A 190 -5.82 -21.98 -4.86
CA LYS A 190 -6.03 -21.12 -3.68
C LYS A 190 -4.81 -21.00 -2.77
N GLN A 191 -3.61 -21.04 -3.34
CA GLN A 191 -2.35 -20.87 -2.60
C GLN A 191 -1.40 -19.97 -3.38
N PRO A 192 -0.75 -18.98 -2.76
CA PRO A 192 0.36 -18.29 -3.40
C PRO A 192 1.54 -19.27 -3.54
N VAL A 193 2.10 -19.34 -4.75
CA VAL A 193 3.20 -20.27 -5.06
C VAL A 193 4.48 -19.58 -5.53
N VAL A 194 4.35 -18.38 -6.09
CA VAL A 194 5.46 -17.49 -6.47
C VAL A 194 5.07 -16.07 -6.11
N SER A 195 5.99 -15.28 -5.56
CA SER A 195 5.69 -13.89 -5.23
C SER A 195 6.88 -12.93 -5.38
N PHE A 196 6.53 -11.66 -5.57
CA PHE A 196 7.44 -10.54 -5.71
C PHE A 196 6.88 -9.29 -5.03
N ILE A 197 7.73 -8.55 -4.32
CA ILE A 197 7.44 -7.19 -3.83
C ILE A 197 8.57 -6.25 -4.20
N GLY A 198 8.29 -5.21 -4.98
CA GLY A 198 9.25 -4.16 -5.33
C GLY A 198 9.09 -2.93 -4.44
N CYS A 199 10.20 -2.40 -3.92
CA CYS A 199 10.21 -1.33 -2.91
C CYS A 199 11.05 -0.11 -3.37
N PRO A 200 10.60 0.65 -4.38
CA PRO A 200 11.39 1.69 -5.09
C PRO A 200 11.97 2.80 -4.21
N VAL A 201 11.29 3.18 -3.12
CA VAL A 201 11.68 4.30 -2.25
C VAL A 201 12.43 3.82 -0.99
N LEU A 202 12.59 2.50 -0.81
CA LEU A 202 13.29 1.97 0.37
C LEU A 202 14.80 1.98 0.13
N GLY A 203 15.51 2.92 0.77
CA GLY A 203 16.96 2.86 0.86
C GLY A 203 17.38 1.59 1.60
N PHE A 204 18.01 0.64 0.90
CA PHE A 204 18.47 -0.61 1.51
C PHE A 204 19.92 -0.48 1.96
N ASN A 205 20.12 -0.47 3.28
CA ASN A 205 21.40 -0.73 3.92
C ASN A 205 21.16 -1.80 4.99
N HIS A 206 21.53 -3.05 4.74
CA HIS A 206 21.31 -4.16 5.66
C HIS A 206 22.38 -4.10 6.77
N PRO A 207 22.06 -3.60 7.98
CA PRO A 207 23.08 -3.30 8.99
C PRO A 207 23.71 -4.56 9.61
N SER A 208 23.09 -5.72 9.48
CA SER A 208 23.45 -6.91 10.26
C SER A 208 24.45 -7.87 9.63
N ARG A 209 25.21 -7.45 8.61
CA ARG A 209 26.30 -8.29 8.08
C ARG A 209 27.65 -7.60 8.23
N THR A 210 28.65 -8.40 8.58
CA THR A 210 30.09 -8.07 8.68
C THR A 210 30.73 -7.69 7.33
N VAL A 211 29.92 -7.47 6.29
CA VAL A 211 30.34 -7.12 4.94
C VAL A 211 29.61 -5.84 4.53
N PRO A 212 30.32 -4.78 4.08
CA PRO A 212 29.69 -3.59 3.52
C PRO A 212 28.77 -3.98 2.36
N HIS A 213 27.47 -3.79 2.51
CA HIS A 213 26.53 -4.05 1.42
C HIS A 213 26.41 -2.79 0.54
N PRO A 214 26.53 -2.91 -0.78
CA PRO A 214 26.30 -1.76 -1.64
C PRO A 214 24.84 -1.29 -1.58
N SER A 215 24.62 0.04 -1.52
CA SER A 215 23.27 0.62 -1.52
C SER A 215 22.53 0.37 -2.83
N GLY A 216 21.21 0.23 -2.75
CA GLY A 216 20.29 0.08 -3.87
C GLY A 216 18.84 0.04 -3.42
N VAL A 217 17.95 -0.17 -4.38
CA VAL A 217 16.52 -0.33 -4.18
C VAL A 217 16.21 -1.82 -4.13
N PRO A 218 15.58 -2.35 -3.08
CA PRO A 218 15.32 -3.77 -2.96
C PRO A 218 14.01 -4.17 -3.66
N PHE A 219 13.99 -5.37 -4.21
CA PHE A 219 12.79 -6.17 -4.28
C PHE A 219 12.99 -7.50 -3.56
N PHE A 220 11.88 -8.12 -3.23
CA PHE A 220 11.77 -9.35 -2.48
C PHE A 220 11.08 -10.38 -3.36
N PHE A 221 11.47 -11.64 -3.27
CA PHE A 221 10.81 -12.72 -3.98
C PHE A 221 10.87 -14.02 -3.21
N ALA A 222 9.88 -14.88 -3.43
CA ALA A 222 9.80 -16.19 -2.82
C ALA A 222 9.13 -17.19 -3.76
N VAL A 223 9.49 -18.46 -3.61
CA VAL A 223 8.86 -19.60 -4.29
C VAL A 223 8.56 -20.64 -3.24
N LYS A 224 7.32 -21.15 -3.25
CA LYS A 224 6.83 -22.09 -2.25
C LYS A 224 7.78 -23.28 -2.09
N GLY A 225 8.20 -23.55 -0.85
CA GLY A 225 9.11 -24.63 -0.47
C GLY A 225 10.59 -24.40 -0.80
N HIS A 226 10.98 -23.23 -1.30
CA HIS A 226 12.37 -22.97 -1.72
C HIS A 226 13.02 -21.82 -0.95
N GLY A 227 12.27 -21.03 -0.18
CA GLY A 227 12.76 -19.91 0.59
C GLY A 227 12.41 -18.54 0.00
N ALA A 228 12.85 -17.50 0.71
CA ALA A 228 12.66 -16.11 0.35
C ALA A 228 14.00 -15.39 0.20
N TRP A 229 14.06 -14.43 -0.73
CA TRP A 229 15.27 -13.66 -1.00
C TRP A 229 14.95 -12.18 -1.25
N THR A 230 15.99 -11.36 -1.13
CA THR A 230 15.98 -9.99 -1.64
C THR A 230 17.09 -9.78 -2.67
N GLN A 231 16.79 -9.00 -3.70
CA GLN A 231 17.75 -8.54 -4.71
C GLN A 231 17.68 -7.02 -4.81
N LEU A 232 18.81 -6.40 -5.15
CA LEU A 232 18.93 -4.96 -5.34
C LEU A 232 18.95 -4.58 -6.81
N VAL A 233 18.20 -3.52 -7.11
CA VAL A 233 18.22 -2.78 -8.36
C VAL A 233 18.92 -1.46 -8.10
N VAL A 234 19.80 -1.05 -9.02
CA VAL A 234 20.44 0.26 -9.00
C VAL A 234 20.22 0.96 -10.32
N ALA A 235 19.70 2.17 -10.21
CA ALA A 235 19.64 3.15 -11.27
C ALA A 235 21.07 3.51 -11.72
N GLU A 236 21.36 3.38 -13.01
CA GLU A 236 22.62 3.84 -13.59
C GLU A 236 22.64 5.35 -13.62
N ARG A 237 23.69 5.94 -13.04
CA ARG A 237 23.87 7.39 -12.98
C ARG A 237 25.25 7.78 -13.52
N ASP A 238 25.30 8.90 -14.22
CA ASP A 238 26.54 9.61 -14.57
C ASP A 238 26.53 10.98 -13.89
N SER A 239 27.52 11.23 -13.03
CA SER A 239 27.64 12.51 -12.29
C SER A 239 26.37 12.94 -11.55
N GLY A 240 25.62 11.97 -11.02
CA GLY A 240 24.34 12.18 -10.32
C GLY A 240 23.10 12.15 -11.23
N VAL A 241 23.27 12.29 -12.54
CA VAL A 241 22.19 12.27 -13.54
C VAL A 241 21.80 10.83 -13.85
N TYR A 242 20.50 10.53 -13.79
CA TYR A 242 19.98 9.21 -14.14
C TYR A 242 20.02 8.96 -15.65
N LEU A 243 20.56 7.80 -16.04
CA LEU A 243 20.77 7.43 -17.45
C LEU A 243 19.59 6.66 -18.08
N GLY A 244 18.46 6.57 -17.38
CA GLY A 244 17.31 5.80 -17.86
C GLY A 244 17.58 4.30 -17.97
N LYS A 245 18.50 3.78 -17.15
CA LYS A 245 18.84 2.34 -17.11
C LYS A 245 18.91 1.86 -15.68
N ALA A 246 18.48 0.63 -15.45
CA ALA A 246 18.65 -0.04 -14.18
C ALA A 246 19.44 -1.34 -14.37
N LYS A 247 20.20 -1.72 -13.36
CA LYS A 247 20.86 -3.03 -13.30
C LYS A 247 20.77 -3.64 -11.92
N LEU A 248 20.88 -4.96 -11.88
CA LEU A 248 20.98 -5.67 -10.61
C LEU A 248 22.35 -5.45 -9.97
N LYS A 249 22.40 -5.50 -8.63
CA LYS A 249 23.61 -5.24 -7.86
C LYS A 249 23.77 -6.27 -6.74
N GLY A 250 24.80 -7.10 -6.89
CA GLY A 250 25.09 -8.16 -5.92
C GLY A 250 24.25 -9.41 -6.18
N TRP A 251 24.59 -10.47 -5.45
CA TRP A 251 23.83 -11.71 -5.46
C TRP A 251 22.62 -11.58 -4.54
N PRO A 252 21.50 -12.26 -4.84
CA PRO A 252 20.36 -12.27 -3.94
C PRO A 252 20.74 -12.76 -2.56
N LEU A 253 20.18 -12.10 -1.55
CA LEU A 253 20.38 -12.45 -0.15
C LEU A 253 19.20 -13.29 0.33
N PRO A 254 19.43 -14.48 0.91
CA PRO A 254 18.36 -15.23 1.56
C PRO A 254 17.85 -14.46 2.78
N LEU A 255 16.55 -14.58 3.02
CA LEU A 255 15.84 -13.94 4.12
C LEU A 255 15.45 -15.01 5.14
N LYS A 256 15.67 -14.69 6.41
CA LYS A 256 15.24 -15.51 7.53
C LYS A 256 14.71 -14.61 8.62
N VAL A 257 13.46 -14.84 9.04
CA VAL A 257 12.78 -14.03 10.06
C VAL A 257 13.54 -14.04 11.40
N GLU A 258 14.22 -15.15 11.72
CA GLU A 258 15.03 -15.34 12.93
C GLU A 258 16.38 -14.58 12.89
N GLU A 259 16.88 -14.22 11.70
CA GLU A 259 18.13 -13.46 11.53
C GLU A 259 17.90 -11.98 11.84
N LYS A 260 17.71 -11.67 13.13
CA LYS A 260 17.42 -10.31 13.58
C LYS A 260 18.51 -9.33 13.18
N ILE A 261 18.10 -8.21 12.58
CA ILE A 261 19.02 -7.15 12.22
C ILE A 261 19.51 -6.45 13.48
N LYS A 262 20.84 -6.40 13.68
CA LYS A 262 21.47 -5.58 14.74
C LYS A 262 21.14 -4.11 14.47
N LYS A 263 20.41 -3.49 15.39
CA LYS A 263 19.88 -2.15 15.24
C LYS A 263 20.94 -1.19 15.76
N GLU A 264 21.45 -0.32 14.89
CA GLU A 264 22.28 0.79 15.34
C GLU A 264 21.33 1.95 15.65
N ASN A 265 21.35 2.46 16.88
CA ASN A 265 20.64 3.66 17.35
C ASN A 265 19.15 3.54 17.72
N ASP A 266 18.68 2.44 18.34
CA ASP A 266 17.32 2.39 18.91
C ASP A 266 17.28 2.74 20.42
N GLY A 267 18.43 3.10 21.02
CA GLY A 267 18.57 3.83 22.28
C GLY A 267 17.87 3.17 23.47
N LEU A 268 16.63 3.59 23.76
CA LEU A 268 15.79 3.01 24.81
C LEU A 268 15.38 1.56 24.49
N TYR A 269 15.11 1.26 23.21
CA TYR A 269 14.68 -0.07 22.77
C TYR A 269 15.80 -1.10 22.82
N ASP A 270 17.02 -0.67 22.48
CA ASP A 270 18.22 -1.50 22.61
C ASP A 270 18.52 -1.81 24.09
N VAL A 271 18.18 -0.89 25.01
CA VAL A 271 18.31 -1.08 26.47
C VAL A 271 17.22 -2.00 27.03
N LEU A 272 15.97 -1.86 26.59
CA LEU A 272 14.86 -2.74 26.99
C LEU A 272 15.00 -4.16 26.40
N GLY A 273 15.80 -4.31 25.34
CA GLY A 273 16.22 -5.59 24.78
C GLY A 273 15.07 -6.41 24.21
N THR A 274 15.22 -7.74 24.27
CA THR A 274 14.30 -8.72 23.66
C THR A 274 12.89 -8.75 24.25
N ASN A 275 12.63 -8.02 25.34
CA ASN A 275 11.34 -8.02 26.03
C ASN A 275 10.29 -7.10 25.38
N GLN A 276 10.70 -6.26 24.42
CA GLN A 276 9.78 -5.39 23.70
C GLN A 276 9.51 -5.91 22.29
N LEU A 277 8.25 -5.83 21.88
CA LEU A 277 7.79 -6.22 20.55
C LEU A 277 7.82 -5.03 19.60
N LYS A 278 8.37 -5.25 18.42
CA LYS A 278 8.17 -4.37 17.28
C LYS A 278 7.05 -4.94 16.40
N ILE A 279 6.05 -4.13 16.15
CA ILE A 279 4.83 -4.51 15.44
C ILE A 279 4.67 -3.59 14.24
N ALA A 280 4.56 -4.16 13.05
CA ALA A 280 4.24 -3.41 11.86
C ALA A 280 2.72 -3.42 11.62
N THR A 281 2.12 -2.25 11.40
CA THR A 281 0.68 -2.13 11.17
C THR A 281 0.33 -0.98 10.21
N GLY A 282 -0.95 -0.77 9.92
CA GLY A 282 -1.43 0.31 9.05
C GLY A 282 -1.06 1.70 9.59
N ALA A 283 -0.84 2.67 8.71
CA ALA A 283 -0.58 4.06 9.12
C ALA A 283 -1.86 4.88 9.31
N ARG A 284 -2.94 4.50 8.63
CA ARG A 284 -4.24 5.16 8.72
C ARG A 284 -5.22 4.38 9.60
N LEU A 285 -4.78 3.98 10.78
CA LEU A 285 -5.64 3.32 11.75
C LEU A 285 -6.51 4.34 12.47
N ARG A 286 -7.77 3.98 12.70
CA ARG A 286 -8.57 4.69 13.70
C ARG A 286 -7.93 4.52 15.08
N GLU A 287 -8.08 5.53 15.92
CA GLU A 287 -7.51 5.54 17.28
C GLU A 287 -7.90 4.28 18.08
N ASP A 288 -9.15 3.84 17.99
CA ASP A 288 -9.61 2.65 18.71
C ASP A 288 -8.94 1.36 18.24
N VAL A 289 -8.67 1.25 16.93
CA VAL A 289 -7.94 0.12 16.35
C VAL A 289 -6.46 0.14 16.75
N PHE A 290 -5.86 1.31 16.81
CA PHE A 290 -4.49 1.46 17.33
C PHE A 290 -4.41 1.04 18.81
N CYS A 291 -5.35 1.47 19.64
CA CYS A 291 -5.43 1.05 21.04
C CYS A 291 -5.61 -0.47 21.19
N ASP A 292 -6.33 -1.12 20.28
CA ASP A 292 -6.45 -2.59 20.25
C ASP A 292 -5.10 -3.25 19.91
N ALA A 293 -4.36 -2.73 18.93
CA ALA A 293 -3.02 -3.21 18.60
C ALA A 293 -2.04 -3.05 19.78
N GLU A 294 -2.08 -1.90 20.45
CA GLU A 294 -1.29 -1.64 21.67
C GLU A 294 -1.64 -2.62 22.79
N ARG A 295 -2.94 -2.87 23.01
CA ARG A 295 -3.42 -3.83 24.01
C ARG A 295 -2.93 -5.24 23.73
N ILE A 296 -2.99 -5.68 22.47
CA ILE A 296 -2.44 -6.99 22.05
C ILE A 296 -0.95 -7.06 22.38
N GLY A 297 -0.17 -6.05 22.02
CA GLY A 297 1.27 -5.99 22.33
C GLY A 297 1.56 -6.10 23.83
N LYS A 298 0.77 -5.43 24.67
CA LYS A 298 0.88 -5.51 26.14
C LYS A 298 0.53 -6.88 26.70
N ILE A 299 -0.54 -7.51 26.19
CA ILE A 299 -0.94 -8.87 26.59
C ILE A 299 0.14 -9.89 26.19
N LEU A 300 0.82 -9.68 25.07
CA LEU A 300 1.96 -10.49 24.64
C LEU A 300 3.23 -10.26 25.46
N GLY A 301 3.20 -9.39 26.47
CA GLY A 301 4.31 -9.15 27.40
C GLY A 301 5.20 -7.96 27.06
N SER A 302 4.87 -7.17 26.03
CA SER A 302 5.59 -5.93 25.72
C SER A 302 4.96 -4.76 26.47
N GLU A 303 5.60 -4.26 27.52
CA GLU A 303 5.09 -3.09 28.26
C GLU A 303 4.95 -1.85 27.38
N TYR A 304 5.88 -1.67 26.43
CA TYR A 304 5.96 -0.53 25.51
C TYR A 304 6.12 -1.01 24.07
N PRO A 305 5.10 -1.62 23.45
CA PRO A 305 5.19 -2.13 22.08
C PRO A 305 5.48 -0.98 21.10
N LYS A 306 6.40 -1.19 20.17
CA LYS A 306 6.80 -0.20 19.16
C LYS A 306 6.09 -0.50 17.86
N PHE A 307 5.54 0.54 17.26
CA PHE A 307 4.78 0.43 16.03
C PHE A 307 5.55 1.05 14.86
N ASP A 308 5.80 0.23 13.83
CA ASP A 308 6.19 0.73 12.51
C ASP A 308 4.92 0.80 11.65
N MET A 309 4.60 1.99 11.16
CA MET A 309 3.31 2.23 10.53
C MET A 309 3.47 2.55 9.04
N THR A 310 2.81 1.75 8.20
CA THR A 310 2.72 1.99 6.76
C THR A 310 1.50 1.28 6.18
N ASN A 311 0.89 1.85 5.13
CA ASN A 311 -0.23 1.20 4.43
C ASN A 311 0.25 0.16 3.40
N SER A 312 1.56 0.06 3.17
CA SER A 312 2.18 -0.82 2.18
C SER A 312 2.36 -2.26 2.65
N SER A 313 2.40 -3.22 1.72
CA SER A 313 2.79 -4.62 1.93
C SER A 313 4.29 -4.79 2.26
N ILE A 314 5.07 -3.70 2.26
CA ILE A 314 6.47 -3.70 2.71
C ILE A 314 6.66 -4.21 4.14
N LYS A 315 5.60 -4.19 4.97
CA LYS A 315 5.61 -4.73 6.33
C LYS A 315 6.05 -6.19 6.38
N TYR A 316 5.61 -7.00 5.41
CA TYR A 316 6.04 -8.40 5.29
C TYR A 316 7.54 -8.51 4.99
N CYS A 317 8.08 -7.57 4.21
CA CYS A 317 9.51 -7.53 3.91
C CYS A 317 10.32 -7.15 5.16
N TRP A 318 9.84 -6.22 5.99
CA TRP A 318 10.46 -5.92 7.29
C TRP A 318 10.46 -7.14 8.21
N LEU A 319 9.39 -7.94 8.19
CA LEU A 319 9.32 -9.17 8.97
C LEU A 319 10.34 -10.19 8.46
N ALA A 320 10.33 -10.47 7.16
CA ALA A 320 11.25 -11.43 6.53
C ALA A 320 12.73 -11.07 6.73
N ARG A 321 13.04 -9.79 6.91
CA ARG A 321 14.39 -9.27 7.23
C ARG A 321 14.74 -9.32 8.71
N GLY A 322 13.82 -9.70 9.59
CA GLY A 322 14.02 -9.65 11.04
C GLY A 322 14.06 -8.24 11.63
N GLU A 323 13.44 -7.24 10.98
CA GLU A 323 13.34 -5.86 11.48
C GLU A 323 12.17 -5.66 12.44
N THR A 324 11.05 -6.32 12.14
CA THR A 324 9.85 -6.39 12.98
C THR A 324 9.61 -7.81 13.49
N ASP A 325 8.80 -7.96 14.53
CA ASP A 325 8.50 -9.26 15.16
C ASP A 325 7.09 -9.77 14.80
N ALA A 326 6.18 -8.84 14.52
CA ALA A 326 4.84 -9.14 14.05
C ALA A 326 4.38 -8.11 13.01
N VAL A 327 3.47 -8.53 12.14
CA VAL A 327 2.69 -7.72 11.22
C VAL A 327 1.23 -7.98 11.54
N MET A 328 0.44 -6.94 11.77
CA MET A 328 -0.99 -7.05 12.06
C MET A 328 -1.81 -6.09 11.21
N TYR A 329 -2.83 -6.64 10.54
CA TYR A 329 -3.86 -5.88 9.84
C TYR A 329 -5.17 -6.03 10.62
N LEU A 330 -5.57 -4.93 11.25
CA LEU A 330 -6.77 -4.81 12.06
C LEU A 330 -7.78 -3.86 11.40
N THR A 331 -7.96 -3.93 10.08
CA THR A 331 -8.65 -2.89 9.27
C THR A 331 -10.04 -2.50 9.80
N ARG A 332 -10.78 -3.44 10.38
CA ARG A 332 -12.11 -3.20 10.96
C ARG A 332 -12.12 -3.04 12.49
N GLY A 333 -10.97 -3.18 13.15
CA GLY A 333 -10.87 -3.30 14.61
C GLY A 333 -11.23 -4.71 15.08
N LEU A 334 -11.12 -4.96 16.40
CA LEU A 334 -11.43 -6.29 16.94
C LEU A 334 -12.93 -6.54 17.09
N TYR A 335 -13.72 -5.50 17.35
CA TYR A 335 -15.17 -5.62 17.56
C TYR A 335 -15.95 -5.96 16.28
N ASN A 336 -15.41 -5.64 15.11
CA ASN A 336 -16.10 -5.86 13.83
C ASN A 336 -15.52 -7.11 13.14
N GLN A 337 -16.39 -8.08 12.90
CA GLN A 337 -16.06 -9.38 12.32
C GLN A 337 -16.13 -9.40 10.78
N SER A 338 -16.48 -8.28 10.14
CA SER A 338 -16.54 -8.19 8.67
C SER A 338 -15.15 -8.34 8.03
N HIS A 339 -15.14 -8.98 6.87
CA HIS A 339 -13.95 -9.36 6.13
C HIS A 339 -13.77 -8.42 4.95
N MET A 340 -12.64 -7.70 4.89
CA MET A 340 -12.38 -6.68 3.87
C MET A 340 -10.91 -6.68 3.41
N GLU A 341 -10.11 -7.64 3.84
CA GLU A 341 -8.72 -7.70 3.41
C GLU A 341 -8.67 -8.17 1.96
N HIS A 342 -7.97 -7.39 1.15
CA HIS A 342 -7.88 -7.56 -0.30
C HIS A 342 -6.75 -8.53 -0.65
N LEU A 343 -7.05 -9.59 -1.40
CA LEU A 343 -6.10 -10.69 -1.64
C LEU A 343 -4.78 -10.18 -2.23
N ALA A 344 -4.86 -9.32 -3.25
CA ALA A 344 -3.69 -8.81 -3.96
C ALA A 344 -2.73 -8.00 -3.08
N HIS A 345 -3.24 -7.40 -1.98
CA HIS A 345 -2.43 -6.66 -1.01
C HIS A 345 -1.62 -7.58 -0.08
N HIS A 346 -2.02 -8.85 0.09
CA HIS A 346 -1.42 -9.75 1.07
C HIS A 346 -0.67 -10.92 0.46
N ALA A 347 -1.16 -11.50 -0.64
CA ALA A 347 -0.66 -12.78 -1.17
C ALA A 347 0.86 -12.79 -1.39
N ALA A 348 1.40 -11.74 -2.01
CA ALA A 348 2.83 -11.68 -2.28
C ALA A 348 3.68 -11.62 -1.00
N GLY A 349 3.24 -10.78 -0.05
CA GLY A 349 3.96 -10.56 1.21
C GLY A 349 3.84 -11.73 2.17
N ALA A 350 2.67 -12.37 2.21
CA ALA A 350 2.45 -13.57 3.00
C ALA A 350 3.40 -14.69 2.61
N LEU A 351 3.51 -15.00 1.30
CA LEU A 351 4.44 -16.03 0.83
C LEU A 351 5.90 -15.67 1.14
N ILE A 352 6.30 -14.40 0.96
CA ILE A 352 7.66 -13.95 1.35
C ILE A 352 7.91 -14.15 2.84
N ALA A 353 6.93 -13.85 3.69
CA ALA A 353 7.04 -14.04 5.13
C ALA A 353 7.13 -15.53 5.49
N GLU A 354 6.23 -16.37 4.98
CA GLU A 354 6.22 -17.82 5.23
C GLU A 354 7.53 -18.49 4.81
N GLU A 355 8.01 -18.18 3.60
CA GLU A 355 9.26 -18.74 3.07
C GLU A 355 10.52 -18.19 3.75
N SER A 356 10.41 -17.10 4.52
CA SER A 356 11.46 -16.65 5.44
C SER A 356 11.42 -17.32 6.81
N GLY A 357 10.44 -18.19 7.06
CA GLY A 357 10.22 -18.91 8.32
C GLY A 357 9.19 -18.26 9.27
N ALA A 358 8.47 -17.23 8.83
CA ALA A 358 7.38 -16.65 9.61
C ALA A 358 6.14 -17.55 9.57
N VAL A 359 5.21 -17.32 10.50
CA VAL A 359 3.90 -17.98 10.50
C VAL A 359 2.84 -16.95 10.14
N VAL A 360 1.98 -17.31 9.19
CA VAL A 360 0.86 -16.48 8.72
C VAL A 360 -0.47 -17.13 9.09
N ALA A 361 -1.40 -16.35 9.60
CA ALA A 361 -2.77 -16.77 9.89
C ALA A 361 -3.69 -15.55 9.95
N ASP A 362 -5.00 -15.77 10.00
CA ASP A 362 -5.94 -14.73 10.40
C ASP A 362 -5.87 -14.49 11.93
N LEU A 363 -6.64 -13.51 12.42
CA LEU A 363 -6.64 -13.13 13.83
C LEU A 363 -7.21 -14.21 14.76
N ASP A 364 -7.93 -15.19 14.21
CA ASP A 364 -8.50 -16.32 14.94
C ASP A 364 -7.59 -17.57 14.85
N GLY A 365 -6.44 -17.46 14.18
CA GLY A 365 -5.45 -18.53 14.02
C GLY A 365 -5.74 -19.51 12.90
N LYS A 366 -6.70 -19.20 12.01
CA LYS A 366 -7.01 -20.05 10.87
C LYS A 366 -6.02 -19.77 9.71
N PRO A 367 -5.73 -20.79 8.89
CA PRO A 367 -5.04 -20.58 7.62
C PRO A 367 -5.79 -19.58 6.73
N ILE A 368 -5.04 -18.83 5.92
CA ILE A 368 -5.64 -17.90 4.96
C ILE A 368 -6.22 -18.67 3.76
N ASP A 369 -7.47 -18.37 3.42
CA ASP A 369 -8.17 -18.84 2.24
C ASP A 369 -7.97 -17.84 1.09
N TRP A 370 -7.02 -18.14 0.20
CA TRP A 370 -6.65 -17.29 -0.93
C TRP A 370 -7.62 -17.43 -2.11
N CYS A 371 -8.91 -17.20 -1.86
CA CYS A 371 -9.96 -17.25 -2.88
C CYS A 371 -10.66 -15.90 -3.04
N GLY A 372 -10.93 -15.53 -4.29
CA GLY A 372 -11.64 -14.29 -4.58
C GLY A 372 -10.77 -13.03 -4.46
N PRO A 373 -11.35 -11.85 -4.80
CA PRO A 373 -10.67 -10.57 -4.64
C PRO A 373 -10.54 -10.15 -3.16
N VAL A 374 -11.45 -10.61 -2.31
CA VAL A 374 -11.50 -10.30 -0.87
C VAL A 374 -11.39 -11.60 -0.09
N LEU A 375 -10.62 -11.59 1.00
CA LEU A 375 -10.42 -12.72 1.91
C LEU A 375 -11.64 -12.89 2.83
N GLU A 376 -12.80 -13.22 2.25
CA GLU A 376 -14.10 -13.26 2.93
C GLU A 376 -14.19 -14.29 4.07
N ASN A 377 -13.32 -15.29 4.08
CA ASN A 377 -13.31 -16.36 5.09
C ASN A 377 -12.30 -16.11 6.22
N ASN A 378 -11.60 -14.98 6.22
CA ASN A 378 -10.52 -14.69 7.18
C ASN A 378 -10.72 -13.35 7.88
N ARG A 379 -10.70 -13.38 9.22
CA ARG A 379 -10.85 -12.18 10.04
C ARG A 379 -9.50 -11.49 10.23
N GLY A 380 -9.29 -10.39 9.52
CA GLY A 380 -8.03 -9.66 9.55
C GLY A 380 -6.84 -10.52 9.10
N PHE A 381 -5.63 -10.09 9.44
CA PHE A 381 -4.42 -10.77 8.99
C PHE A 381 -3.28 -10.60 9.99
N ALA A 382 -2.52 -11.66 10.24
CA ALA A 382 -1.30 -11.63 11.03
C ALA A 382 -0.17 -12.43 10.39
N ALA A 383 1.05 -11.90 10.51
CA ALA A 383 2.28 -12.63 10.23
C ALA A 383 3.26 -12.40 11.39
N VAL A 384 3.87 -13.46 11.92
CA VAL A 384 4.71 -13.37 13.12
C VAL A 384 6.00 -14.14 12.97
N ASP A 385 7.05 -13.65 13.63
CA ASP A 385 8.21 -14.45 13.96
C ASP A 385 7.84 -15.46 15.06
N PRO A 386 7.73 -16.76 14.76
CA PRO A 386 7.29 -17.74 15.73
C PRO A 386 8.28 -17.91 16.89
N ALA A 387 9.56 -17.54 16.72
CA ALA A 387 10.56 -17.61 17.78
C ALA A 387 10.31 -16.58 18.88
N LYS A 388 9.64 -15.47 18.57
CA LYS A 388 9.33 -14.39 19.52
C LYS A 388 7.85 -14.27 19.87
N VAL A 389 6.98 -14.48 18.89
CA VAL A 389 5.53 -14.44 19.06
C VAL A 389 4.94 -15.73 18.49
N PRO A 390 4.70 -16.75 19.33
CA PRO A 390 3.96 -17.93 18.91
C PRO A 390 2.57 -17.53 18.41
N ILE A 391 2.13 -18.05 17.27
CA ILE A 391 0.85 -17.64 16.67
C ILE A 391 -0.34 -17.86 17.62
N MET A 392 -0.34 -18.94 18.41
CA MET A 392 -1.38 -19.17 19.42
C MET A 392 -1.31 -18.18 20.59
N GLY A 393 -0.13 -17.65 20.90
CA GLY A 393 0.03 -16.54 21.84
C GLY A 393 -0.66 -15.28 21.31
N LEU A 394 -0.49 -14.98 20.03
CA LEU A 394 -1.19 -13.87 19.37
C LEU A 394 -2.71 -14.06 19.39
N VAL A 395 -3.22 -15.24 19.00
CA VAL A 395 -4.67 -15.54 19.01
C VAL A 395 -5.27 -15.36 20.40
N ASN A 396 -4.58 -15.85 21.44
CA ASN A 396 -5.02 -15.65 22.83
C ASN A 396 -5.03 -14.18 23.23
N ALA A 397 -4.02 -13.40 22.81
CA ALA A 397 -3.97 -11.97 23.07
C ALA A 397 -5.07 -11.20 22.34
N VAL A 398 -5.37 -11.56 21.09
CA VAL A 398 -6.50 -11.04 20.32
C VAL A 398 -7.83 -11.35 21.02
N GLY A 399 -8.02 -12.60 21.46
CA GLY A 399 -9.23 -13.00 22.18
C GLY A 399 -9.46 -12.20 23.47
N GLN A 400 -8.41 -12.02 24.27
CA GLN A 400 -8.45 -11.18 25.48
C GLN A 400 -8.71 -9.70 25.16
N ALA A 401 -8.09 -9.17 24.10
CA ALA A 401 -8.28 -7.78 23.70
C ALA A 401 -9.67 -7.49 23.10
N THR A 402 -10.31 -8.50 22.49
CA THR A 402 -11.61 -8.38 21.82
C THR A 402 -12.72 -8.02 22.80
N SER A 403 -12.81 -8.68 23.96
CA SER A 403 -13.85 -8.39 24.96
C SER A 403 -13.80 -6.95 25.46
N THR A 404 -12.59 -6.43 25.70
CA THR A 404 -12.38 -5.03 26.08
C THR A 404 -12.72 -4.08 24.92
N SER A 405 -12.40 -4.47 23.68
CA SER A 405 -12.70 -3.67 22.48
C SER A 405 -14.21 -3.50 22.29
N GLU A 406 -14.99 -4.58 22.46
CA GLU A 406 -16.46 -4.58 22.39
C GLU A 406 -17.07 -3.66 23.46
N GLU A 407 -16.67 -3.79 24.73
CA GLU A 407 -17.18 -2.94 25.80
C GLU A 407 -16.88 -1.44 25.54
N LEU A 408 -15.67 -1.14 25.07
CA LEU A 408 -15.29 0.24 24.74
C LEU A 408 -16.04 0.75 23.50
N TYR A 409 -16.32 -0.11 22.51
CA TYR A 409 -17.11 0.24 21.35
C TYR A 409 -18.54 0.61 21.75
N ASP A 410 -19.19 -0.19 22.60
CA ASP A 410 -20.55 0.10 23.08
C ASP A 410 -20.61 1.43 23.84
N LYS A 411 -19.63 1.71 24.71
CA LYS A 411 -19.52 3.01 25.39
C LYS A 411 -19.37 4.17 24.39
N ARG A 412 -18.59 3.99 23.31
CA ARG A 412 -18.46 5.00 22.25
C ARG A 412 -19.77 5.21 21.51
N CYS A 413 -20.51 4.15 21.21
CA CYS A 413 -21.81 4.22 20.55
C CYS A 413 -22.83 4.99 21.40
N GLU A 414 -22.90 4.71 22.71
CA GLU A 414 -23.79 5.46 23.61
C GLU A 414 -23.43 6.94 23.69
N LYS A 415 -22.14 7.27 23.82
CA LYS A 415 -21.67 8.67 23.78
C LYS A 415 -22.02 9.37 22.45
N ARG A 416 -21.89 8.66 21.32
CA ARG A 416 -22.29 9.20 20.01
C ARG A 416 -23.79 9.47 19.94
N LYS A 417 -24.64 8.59 20.49
CA LYS A 417 -26.09 8.81 20.59
C LYS A 417 -26.42 10.03 21.45
N GLU A 418 -25.72 10.25 22.56
CA GLU A 418 -25.87 11.45 23.39
C GLU A 418 -25.50 12.72 22.64
N VAL A 419 -24.33 12.74 21.98
CA VAL A 419 -23.89 13.88 21.16
C VAL A 419 -24.85 14.14 20.01
N ALA A 420 -25.34 13.09 19.34
CA ALA A 420 -26.34 13.20 18.28
C ALA A 420 -27.65 13.82 18.79
N LYS A 421 -28.10 13.48 20.00
CA LYS A 421 -29.27 14.12 20.64
C LYS A 421 -29.03 15.62 20.88
N ILE A 422 -27.85 15.99 21.38
CA ILE A 422 -27.48 17.39 21.61
C ILE A 422 -27.42 18.17 20.29
N LEU A 423 -26.76 17.62 19.26
CA LEU A 423 -26.69 18.24 17.93
C LEU A 423 -28.08 18.37 17.31
N LYS A 424 -28.93 17.35 17.44
CA LYS A 424 -30.32 17.40 16.97
C LYS A 424 -31.10 18.53 17.65
N TYR A 425 -30.92 18.71 18.96
CA TYR A 425 -31.51 19.81 19.71
C TYR A 425 -31.00 21.17 19.18
N LEU A 426 -29.68 21.36 19.05
CA LEU A 426 -29.08 22.58 18.53
C LEU A 426 -29.59 22.94 17.13
N PHE A 427 -29.58 21.99 16.20
CA PHE A 427 -30.09 22.21 14.84
C PHE A 427 -31.59 22.53 14.81
N THR A 428 -32.37 22.02 15.77
CA THR A 428 -33.82 22.33 15.85
C THR A 428 -34.07 23.76 16.33
N HIS A 429 -33.25 24.25 17.26
CA HIS A 429 -33.41 25.56 17.89
C HIS A 429 -32.55 26.67 17.26
N LEU A 430 -31.76 26.35 16.25
CA LEU A 430 -30.85 27.32 15.61
C LEU A 430 -31.58 28.54 15.06
N GLY A 431 -32.80 28.35 14.52
CA GLY A 431 -33.63 29.43 13.98
C GLY A 431 -34.31 30.32 15.04
N ASP A 432 -34.36 29.87 16.30
CA ASP A 432 -34.99 30.62 17.39
C ASP A 432 -34.14 31.84 17.82
N TYR A 433 -32.85 31.83 17.46
CA TYR A 433 -31.88 32.89 17.80
C TYR A 433 -31.59 33.85 16.63
N ALA A 434 -32.27 33.71 15.50
CA ALA A 434 -32.05 34.55 14.34
C ALA A 434 -32.74 35.92 14.50
N GLU A 435 -31.97 37.00 14.34
CA GLU A 435 -32.42 38.38 14.51
C GLU A 435 -33.04 38.95 13.23
N ASN A 436 -32.69 38.39 12.07
CA ASN A 436 -33.17 38.82 10.75
C ASN A 436 -33.58 37.62 9.86
N ASP A 437 -34.27 37.92 8.75
CA ASP A 437 -34.80 36.89 7.85
C ASP A 437 -33.70 36.14 7.06
N GLU A 438 -32.54 36.76 6.86
CA GLU A 438 -31.38 36.12 6.21
C GLU A 438 -30.76 35.04 7.12
N GLU A 439 -30.59 35.35 8.41
CA GLU A 439 -30.16 34.39 9.44
C GLU A 439 -31.16 33.25 9.62
N ARG A 440 -32.47 33.52 9.54
CA ARG A 440 -33.50 32.47 9.61
C ARG A 440 -33.40 31.49 8.45
N GLU A 441 -33.20 31.97 7.22
CA GLU A 441 -33.03 31.10 6.06
C GLU A 441 -31.69 30.36 6.10
N GLY A 442 -30.62 31.00 6.58
CA GLY A 442 -29.35 30.36 6.88
C GLY A 442 -29.49 29.21 7.89
N ALA A 443 -30.18 29.46 9.01
CA ALA A 443 -30.44 28.46 10.04
C ALA A 443 -31.27 27.28 9.51
N ARG A 444 -32.28 27.54 8.66
CA ARG A 444 -33.10 26.49 8.02
C ARG A 444 -32.27 25.59 7.11
N LYS A 445 -31.33 26.15 6.34
CA LYS A 445 -30.40 25.37 5.49
C LYS A 445 -29.47 24.49 6.34
N VAL A 446 -28.91 25.04 7.42
CA VAL A 446 -28.05 24.29 8.35
C VAL A 446 -28.83 23.18 9.05
N GLN A 447 -30.06 23.46 9.52
CA GLN A 447 -30.94 22.46 10.11
C GLN A 447 -31.22 21.29 9.16
N LEU A 448 -31.58 21.58 7.91
CA LEU A 448 -31.86 20.54 6.91
C LEU A 448 -30.62 19.67 6.65
N ARG A 449 -29.45 20.28 6.51
CA ARG A 449 -28.18 19.58 6.30
C ARG A 449 -27.77 18.76 7.52
N GLY A 450 -27.83 19.35 8.72
CA GLY A 450 -27.50 18.69 9.98
C GLY A 450 -28.42 17.51 10.30
N MET A 451 -29.72 17.65 10.05
CA MET A 451 -30.70 16.56 10.21
C MET A 451 -30.50 15.44 9.19
N LYS A 452 -30.02 15.74 7.99
CA LYS A 452 -29.63 14.71 7.00
C LYS A 452 -28.42 13.92 7.47
N MET A 453 -27.43 14.58 8.08
CA MET A 453 -26.22 13.93 8.61
C MET A 453 -26.51 13.00 9.80
N LEU A 454 -27.52 13.31 10.62
CA LEU A 454 -27.87 12.52 11.81
C LEU A 454 -28.79 11.32 11.54
N LYS A 455 -29.29 11.15 10.32
CA LYS A 455 -30.32 10.14 10.00
C LYS A 455 -29.78 8.73 9.78
N ASP A 456 -28.46 8.55 9.71
CA ASP A 456 -27.89 7.26 9.30
C ASP A 456 -26.54 6.98 10.00
N GLU A 457 -26.54 5.99 10.89
CA GLU A 457 -25.34 5.51 11.59
C GLU A 457 -24.38 4.80 10.62
N GLU A 458 -24.90 4.15 9.57
CA GLU A 458 -24.09 3.60 8.48
C GLU A 458 -23.48 4.73 7.65
N ALA A 459 -24.25 5.77 7.31
CA ALA A 459 -23.68 6.93 6.61
C ALA A 459 -22.62 7.67 7.45
N MET A 460 -22.72 7.68 8.79
CA MET A 460 -21.66 8.23 9.64
C MET A 460 -20.40 7.36 9.67
N ASN A 461 -20.54 6.04 9.58
CA ASN A 461 -19.42 5.12 9.38
C ASN A 461 -18.84 5.26 7.98
N GLU A 462 -19.66 5.40 6.94
CA GLU A 462 -19.23 5.71 5.58
C GLU A 462 -18.54 7.07 5.53
N ILE A 463 -19.01 8.10 6.24
CA ILE A 463 -18.35 9.40 6.34
C ILE A 463 -17.02 9.29 7.10
N ALA A 464 -16.92 8.43 8.12
CA ALA A 464 -15.67 8.19 8.83
C ALA A 464 -14.67 7.41 7.95
N VAL A 465 -15.13 6.43 7.18
CA VAL A 465 -14.37 5.71 6.15
C VAL A 465 -13.94 6.68 5.03
N ASP A 466 -14.85 7.48 4.51
CA ASP A 466 -14.55 8.57 3.57
C ASP A 466 -13.56 9.56 4.18
N SER A 467 -13.65 9.89 5.47
CA SER A 467 -12.67 10.79 6.11
C SER A 467 -11.28 10.16 6.23
N MET A 468 -11.18 8.83 6.33
CA MET A 468 -9.92 8.09 6.22
C MET A 468 -9.35 8.14 4.79
N HIS A 469 -10.22 8.39 3.80
CA HIS A 469 -9.88 8.55 2.38
C HIS A 469 -9.84 10.03 1.91
N ARG A 470 -10.11 11.02 2.78
CA ARG A 470 -10.10 12.45 2.41
C ARG A 470 -8.70 13.04 2.44
N ASP A 471 -8.45 13.91 1.46
CA ASP A 471 -7.18 14.63 1.27
C ASP A 471 -6.94 15.78 2.30
N ALA A 472 -7.91 16.14 3.15
CA ALA A 472 -7.78 17.23 4.13
C ALA A 472 -8.62 17.02 5.42
N PRO A 473 -8.17 17.55 6.59
CA PRO A 473 -8.91 17.47 7.85
C PRO A 473 -10.19 18.32 7.84
N PHE A 474 -11.15 17.99 8.71
CA PHE A 474 -12.50 18.59 8.83
C PHE A 474 -12.56 20.11 9.08
N LEU A 475 -11.42 20.77 9.30
CA LEU A 475 -11.36 22.22 9.49
C LEU A 475 -11.31 22.91 8.12
N GLY A 476 -12.50 23.13 7.57
CA GLY A 476 -12.78 24.14 6.53
C GLY A 476 -11.98 24.00 5.24
N GLU A 477 -12.62 23.50 4.19
CA GLU A 477 -12.21 23.89 2.84
C GLU A 477 -12.21 25.42 2.79
N ALA A 478 -11.08 26.02 2.37
CA ALA A 478 -11.08 27.41 1.97
C ALA A 478 -12.12 27.52 0.84
N GLN A 479 -13.25 28.18 1.13
CA GLN A 479 -14.21 28.48 0.09
C GLN A 479 -13.49 29.29 -0.99
N VAL A 480 -13.45 28.71 -2.18
CA VAL A 480 -13.10 29.44 -3.39
C VAL A 480 -14.22 30.44 -3.60
N GLU A 481 -13.84 31.72 -3.50
CA GLU A 481 -14.57 32.93 -3.93
C GLU A 481 -15.91 33.24 -3.24
N ASP A 482 -15.83 34.09 -2.21
CA ASP A 482 -16.74 35.24 -2.11
C ASP A 482 -15.92 36.46 -1.68
N ASP A 483 -15.70 37.35 -2.64
CA ASP A 483 -14.91 38.58 -2.53
C ASP A 483 -15.72 39.63 -1.77
N ALA A 484 -15.74 39.55 -0.43
CA ALA A 484 -16.45 40.50 0.44
C ALA A 484 -15.52 41.56 1.08
N PHE A 485 -14.20 41.44 0.95
CA PHE A 485 -13.25 42.44 1.44
C PHE A 485 -12.16 42.69 0.41
N GLY A 486 -12.33 43.79 -0.33
CA GLY A 486 -11.43 44.20 -1.40
C GLY A 486 -9.97 44.30 -0.96
N ARG A 487 -9.09 43.94 -1.90
CA ARG A 487 -7.65 44.21 -1.98
C ARG A 487 -7.08 45.06 -0.83
N SER A 488 -6.22 44.46 -0.02
CA SER A 488 -5.01 45.15 0.46
C SER A 488 -3.77 44.43 -0.07
N THR A 489 -3.01 45.18 -0.85
CA THR A 489 -1.66 44.86 -1.28
C THR A 489 -0.72 45.02 -0.10
N ASP A 490 -0.52 43.99 0.71
CA ASP A 490 0.70 43.86 1.52
C ASP A 490 1.11 42.39 1.69
N GLY A 491 2.26 42.06 1.10
CA GLY A 491 2.88 40.77 1.28
C GLY A 491 3.38 40.62 2.71
N SER A 492 2.75 39.73 3.48
CA SER A 492 3.43 38.93 4.50
C SER A 492 2.49 37.85 5.03
N ILE A 493 2.69 36.60 4.59
CA ILE A 493 2.19 35.43 5.34
C ILE A 493 3.37 34.97 6.21
N PRO A 494 3.22 34.91 7.55
CA PRO A 494 4.28 34.42 8.41
C PRO A 494 4.39 32.90 8.28
N LEU A 495 5.55 32.47 7.79
CA LEU A 495 6.02 31.08 7.83
C LEU A 495 6.06 30.60 9.29
N SER A 496 5.37 29.50 9.59
CA SER A 496 5.58 28.76 10.84
C SER A 496 6.87 27.93 10.72
N PRO A 497 7.83 28.06 11.66
CA PRO A 497 9.14 27.43 11.56
C PRO A 497 9.20 26.19 12.45
N ILE A 498 9.20 24.98 11.87
CA ILE A 498 9.82 23.80 12.53
C ILE A 498 10.52 22.97 11.46
N SER A 499 11.69 23.46 11.07
CA SER A 499 12.84 22.61 10.80
C SER A 499 13.71 22.57 12.06
N THR A 500 14.39 21.45 12.25
CA THR A 500 15.64 21.19 13.00
C THR A 500 15.54 20.15 14.10
N GLY A 501 16.50 19.22 14.04
CA GLY A 501 16.75 18.10 14.93
C GLY A 501 17.45 16.99 14.16
#